data_AF-V5H373-F1
#
_entry.id   AF-V5H373-F1
#
_cell.length_a   1.000
_cell.length_b   1.000
_cell.length_c   1.000
_cell.angle_alpha   90.00
_cell.angle_beta   90.00
_cell.angle_gamma   90.00
#
_symmetry.space_group_name_H-M   'P 1'
#
loop_
_entity.id
_entity.type
_entity.pdbx_description
1 polymer ?
#
loop_
_entity_poly.entity_id
_entity_poly.type
_entity_poly.pdbx_seq_one_letter_code
_entity_poly.pdbx_strand_id
1 'polypeptide(L)' 'MPLRTFFTLLLALSVQYGVLSVITDIIQNDCTDLIKEGGKVACNLTGQGDFSRMSIMNCWVSCHDDFSTFFLP' A
#
# COMPACT_ATOMS: atom_id res chain seq x y z
N MET A 1 -25.54 21.79 -19.69
CA MET A 1 -25.36 20.48 -20.37
C MET A 1 -23.90 20.07 -20.61
N PRO A 2 -22.93 20.94 -20.98
CA PRO A 2 -21.55 20.48 -21.25
C PRO A 2 -20.81 20.02 -19.98
N LEU A 3 -21.08 20.64 -18.83
CA LEU A 3 -20.43 20.31 -17.55
C LEU A 3 -20.63 18.84 -17.13
N ARG A 4 -21.83 18.29 -17.37
CA ARG A 4 -22.13 16.89 -17.05
C ARG A 4 -21.34 15.92 -17.93
N THR A 5 -21.20 16.25 -19.21
CA THR A 5 -20.43 15.45 -20.18
C THR A 5 -18.94 15.45 -19.84
N PHE A 6 -18.40 16.60 -19.44
CA PHE A 6 -17.02 16.71 -18.96
C PHE A 6 -16.77 15.87 -17.70
N PHE A 7 -17.68 15.93 -16.72
CA PHE A 7 -17.60 15.10 -15.52
C PHE A 7 -17.65 13.60 -15.83
N THR A 8 -18.53 13.17 -16.74
CA THR A 8 -18.61 11.75 -17.12
C THR A 8 -17.37 11.28 -17.87
N LEU A 9 -16.76 12.14 -18.70
CA LEU A 9 -15.51 11.83 -19.39
C LEU A 9 -14.33 11.71 -18.42
N LEU A 10 -14.24 12.60 -17.43
CA LEU A 10 -13.21 12.54 -16.39
C LEU A 10 -13.34 11.29 -15.52
N LEU A 11 -14.57 10.92 -15.15
CA LEU A 11 -14.84 9.69 -14.40
C LEU A 11 -14.56 8.43 -15.24
N ALA A 12 -14.90 8.44 -16.53
CA ALA A 12 -14.57 7.34 -17.44
C ALA A 12 -13.05 7.19 -17.61
N LEU A 13 -12.31 8.31 -17.66
CA LEU A 13 -10.86 8.30 -17.71
C LEU A 13 -10.25 7.75 -16.41
N SER A 14 -10.71 8.17 -15.23
CA SER A 14 -10.17 7.65 -13.98
C SER A 14 -10.44 6.13 -13.81
N VAL A 15 -11.54 5.63 -14.38
CA VAL A 15 -11.86 4.20 -14.43
C VAL A 15 -11.00 3.45 -15.47
N GLN A 16 -10.82 4.00 -16.67
CA GLN A 16 -10.04 3.35 -17.74
C GLN A 16 -8.52 3.37 -17.50
N TYR A 17 -8.00 4.43 -16.89
CA TYR A 17 -6.55 4.66 -16.72
C TYR A 17 -6.04 4.34 -15.30
N GLY A 18 -6.83 3.62 -14.49
CA GLY A 18 -6.27 2.81 -13.40
C GLY A 18 -6.10 3.48 -12.04
N VAL A 19 -7.13 4.17 -11.53
CA VAL A 19 -7.19 4.54 -10.10
C VAL A 19 -8.36 3.86 -9.41
N LEU A 20 -8.53 2.56 -9.67
CA LEU A 20 -9.35 1.69 -8.83
C LEU A 20 -8.79 0.27 -8.82
N SER A 21 -7.47 0.15 -8.73
CA SER A 21 -6.86 -1.12 -8.31
C SER A 21 -7.04 -1.23 -6.80
N VAL A 22 -8.26 -1.54 -6.38
CA VAL A 22 -8.51 -2.10 -5.06
C VAL A 22 -7.92 -3.51 -5.12
N ILE A 23 -6.62 -3.62 -4.86
CA ILE A 23 -5.93 -4.89 -4.68
C ILE A 23 -6.38 -5.41 -3.33
N THR A 24 -7.58 -6.00 -3.29
CA THR A 24 -8.18 -6.61 -2.10
C THR A 24 -7.57 -7.95 -1.73
N ASP A 25 -6.80 -8.57 -2.63
CA ASP A 25 -5.96 -9.70 -2.28
C ASP A 25 -4.52 -9.23 -2.25
N ILE A 26 -3.86 -9.31 -1.09
CA ILE A 26 -2.41 -9.22 -1.02
C ILE A 26 -1.87 -10.32 -1.92
N ILE A 27 -1.59 -10.00 -3.19
CA ILE A 27 -1.03 -10.94 -4.14
C ILE A 27 0.31 -11.35 -3.55
N GLN A 28 0.38 -12.59 -3.05
CA GLN A 28 1.61 -13.14 -2.51
C GLN A 28 2.53 -13.40 -3.70
N ASN A 29 3.51 -12.52 -3.86
CA ASN A 29 4.55 -12.58 -4.86
C ASN A 29 5.89 -12.23 -4.20
N ASP A 30 6.98 -12.45 -4.92
CA ASP A 30 8.33 -12.23 -4.40
C ASP A 30 8.55 -10.81 -3.85
N CYS A 31 7.92 -9.79 -4.44
CA CYS A 31 8.01 -8.41 -3.93
C CYS A 31 7.34 -8.27 -2.57
N THR A 32 6.13 -8.82 -2.40
CA THR A 32 5.40 -8.81 -1.12
C THR A 32 6.18 -9.52 -0.03
N ASP A 33 6.87 -10.61 -0.35
CA ASP A 33 7.68 -11.36 0.60
C ASP A 33 8.97 -10.61 0.97
N LEU A 34 9.63 -9.96 0.00
CA LEU A 34 10.76 -9.07 0.26
C LEU A 34 10.38 -7.90 1.17
N ILE A 35 9.20 -7.32 0.99
CA ILE A 35 8.70 -6.24 1.87
C ILE A 35 8.50 -6.75 3.30
N LYS A 36 7.93 -7.94 3.49
CA LYS A 36 7.77 -8.54 4.82
C LYS A 36 9.12 -8.80 5.49
N GLU A 37 10.09 -9.36 4.77
CA GLU A 37 11.44 -9.60 5.30
C GLU A 37 12.16 -8.30 5.65
N GLY A 38 12.09 -7.28 4.78
CA GLY A 38 12.62 -5.95 5.07
C GLY A 38 11.95 -5.32 6.29
N GLY A 39 10.63 -5.45 6.43
CA GLY A 39 9.86 -5.00 7.59
C GLY A 39 10.29 -5.68 8.87
N LYS A 40 10.47 -7.01 8.87
CA LYS A 40 10.99 -7.76 10.03
C LYS A 40 12.36 -7.27 10.46
N VAL A 41 13.27 -7.06 9.50
CA VAL A 41 14.61 -6.53 9.79
C VAL A 41 14.52 -5.14 10.41
N ALA A 42 13.72 -4.24 9.82
CA ALA A 42 13.54 -2.88 10.34
C ALA A 42 12.97 -2.85 11.76
N CYS A 43 11.92 -3.63 12.04
CA CYS A 43 11.30 -3.72 13.36
C CYS A 43 12.24 -4.31 14.42
N ASN A 44 13.02 -5.32 14.05
CA ASN A 44 14.03 -5.90 14.94
C ASN A 44 15.17 -4.91 15.24
N LEU A 45 15.64 -4.15 14.25
CA LEU A 45 16.69 -3.16 14.43
C LEU A 45 16.28 -2.02 15.36
N THR A 46 14.99 -1.67 15.38
CA THR A 46 14.46 -0.62 16.26
C THR A 46 14.00 -1.14 17.63
N GLY A 47 14.01 -2.46 17.84
CA GLY A 47 13.54 -3.08 19.08
C GLY A 47 12.03 -2.98 19.28
N GLN A 48 11.25 -2.86 18.20
CA GLN A 48 9.79 -2.72 18.23
C GLN A 48 9.04 -4.05 18.02
N GLY A 49 9.73 -5.16 18.26
CA GLY A 49 9.22 -6.50 18.06
C GLY A 49 9.13 -6.91 16.58
N ASP A 50 8.20 -7.82 16.30
CA ASP A 50 8.03 -8.39 14.96
C ASP A 50 7.28 -7.47 14.00
N PHE A 51 7.42 -7.73 12.70
CA PHE A 51 6.54 -7.18 11.67
C PHE A 51 5.07 -7.53 11.97
N SER A 52 4.19 -6.53 11.93
CA SER A 52 2.76 -6.69 12.26
C SER A 52 1.89 -6.53 11.02
N ARG A 53 1.99 -5.39 10.34
CA ARG A 53 1.11 -5.02 9.21
C ARG A 53 1.87 -4.28 8.14
N MET A 54 1.24 -4.23 6.96
CA MET A 54 1.69 -3.38 5.88
C MET A 54 0.52 -2.94 5.01
N SER A 55 0.72 -1.85 4.28
CA SER A 55 -0.09 -1.48 3.13
C SER A 55 0.82 -1.30 1.92
N ILE A 56 0.67 -2.18 0.93
CA ILE A 56 1.36 -2.01 -0.37
C ILE A 56 0.83 -0.76 -1.07
N MET A 57 -0.48 -0.55 -1.04
CA MET A 57 -1.12 0.61 -1.69
C MET A 57 -0.66 1.95 -1.12
N ASN A 58 -0.44 2.00 0.20
CA ASN A 58 0.03 3.22 0.87
C ASN A 58 1.51 3.15 1.22
N CYS A 59 2.24 2.17 0.68
CA CYS A 59 3.67 1.93 0.87
C CYS A 59 4.13 2.11 2.33
N TRP A 60 3.53 1.39 3.27
CA TRP A 60 3.97 1.42 4.67
C TRP A 60 4.01 0.04 5.33
N VAL A 61 4.87 -0.11 6.34
CA VAL A 61 4.94 -1.28 7.23
C VAL A 61 4.89 -0.83 8.70
N SER A 62 4.35 -1.66 9.60
CA SER A 62 4.31 -1.41 11.05
C SER A 62 4.77 -2.63 11.86
N CYS A 63 5.25 -2.37 13.07
CA CYS A 63 5.79 -3.35 14.01
C CYS A 63 4.80 -3.67 15.13
N HIS A 64 4.99 -4.78 15.85
CA HIS A 64 4.07 -5.23 16.89
C HIS A 64 3.83 -4.19 17.99
N ASP A 65 4.90 -3.53 18.43
CA ASP A 65 4.82 -2.54 19.49
C ASP A 65 4.36 -1.15 18.99
N ASP A 66 4.00 -1.02 17.70
CA ASP A 66 3.37 0.12 16.99
C ASP A 66 3.97 1.52 17.29
N PHE A 67 5.23 1.59 17.75
CA PHE A 67 5.91 2.88 17.99
C PHE A 67 6.35 3.58 16.71
N SER A 68 6.50 2.86 15.59
CA SER A 68 6.83 3.48 14.31
C SER A 68 6.24 2.76 13.10
N THR A 69 5.89 3.59 12.11
CA THR A 69 5.50 3.16 10.76
C THR A 69 6.62 3.55 9.81
N PHE A 70 7.11 2.61 9.02
CA PHE A 70 8.12 2.88 8.00
C PHE A 70 7.44 3.03 6.64
N PHE A 71 7.75 4.11 5.93
CA PHE A 71 7.32 4.30 4.55
C PHE A 71 8.33 3.64 3.60
N LEU A 72 7.80 2.88 2.66
CA LEU A 72 8.57 2.28 1.57
C LEU A 72 8.66 3.29 0.42
N PRO A 73 9.82 3.41 -0.25
CA PRO A 73 10.00 4.29 -1.40
C PRO A 73 9.15 3.86 -2.61
#